data_AF-A0A960ZR27-F1
#
_entry.id   AF-A0A960ZR27-F1
#
_cell.length_a   1.000
_cell.length_b   1.000
_cell.length_c   1.000
_cell.angle_alpha   90.00
_cell.angle_beta   90.00
_cell.angle_gamma   90.00
#
_symmetry.space_group_name_H-M   'P 1'
#
loop_
_entity.id
_entity.type
_entity.pdbx_description
1 polymer ?
#
loop_
_entity_poly.entity_id
_entity_poly.type
_entity_poly.pdbx_seq_one_letter_code
_entity_poly.pdbx_strand_id
1 'polypeptide(L)'
;MVNLVGGVAPALLASCALIPGETRIPPAERIRDGSVYYHRAREQGKVGLKKFNPIWWLGNADEDYDSNWKPDKSHEWRKFTYALRNPGHNFTHYVIGVADRDFVRYGSDPDQVWNQEGRVNQAMIHAGPLRLPFYSRQGRHFDQYIGWRESGNFGIAFRKAHAPELEFPKEESAPSLRAKPVEDGEP
;
A
#
# COMPACT_ATOMS: atom_id res chain seq x y z
N MET A 1 14.16 7.51 41.25
CA MET A 1 14.55 8.57 40.31
C MET A 1 14.61 7.97 38.91
N VAL A 2 13.64 8.39 38.09
CA VAL A 2 13.57 8.46 36.61
C VAL A 2 14.43 7.51 35.75
N ASN A 3 13.72 6.66 35.00
CA ASN A 3 14.17 5.92 33.81
C ASN A 3 14.72 6.86 32.72
N LEU A 4 15.84 6.51 32.08
CA LEU A 4 16.24 7.11 30.81
C LEU A 4 16.13 6.07 29.68
N VAL A 5 15.10 6.27 28.86
CA VAL A 5 14.86 5.62 27.58
C VAL A 5 15.80 6.25 26.56
N GLY A 6 16.77 5.49 26.03
CA GLY A 6 17.40 5.79 24.74
C GLY A 6 16.64 5.00 23.67
N GLY A 7 15.90 5.60 22.76
CA GLY A 7 16.38 6.58 21.80
C GLY A 7 16.42 5.88 20.45
N VAL A 8 15.24 5.61 19.87
CA VAL A 8 15.11 5.06 18.51
C VAL A 8 15.58 6.13 17.54
N ALA A 9 16.69 5.87 16.87
CA ALA A 9 17.24 6.73 15.82
C ALA A 9 16.24 6.87 14.66
N PRO A 10 15.94 8.09 14.17
CA PRO A 10 15.20 8.29 12.95
C PRO A 10 16.20 8.20 11.79
N ALA A 11 16.44 7.00 11.27
CA ALA A 11 17.26 6.82 10.08
C ALA A 11 16.36 6.67 8.85
N LEU A 12 16.68 7.50 7.84
CA LEU A 12 16.24 7.45 6.43
C LEU A 12 14.99 8.24 6.03
N LEU A 13 15.04 9.55 6.31
CA LEU A 13 14.56 10.57 5.37
C LEU A 13 15.73 11.03 4.49
N ALA A 14 16.16 10.21 3.54
CA ALA A 14 17.10 10.65 2.51
C ALA A 14 17.06 9.71 1.31
N SER A 15 16.29 10.09 0.29
CA SER A 15 16.71 10.16 -1.12
C SER A 15 15.47 10.08 -2.02
N CYS A 16 14.80 11.21 -2.21
CA CYS A 16 13.97 11.43 -3.38
C CYS A 16 14.47 12.71 -4.03
N ALA A 17 15.60 12.58 -4.72
CA ALA A 17 16.01 13.57 -5.70
C ALA A 17 14.81 13.83 -6.62
N LEU A 18 14.47 15.11 -6.76
CA LEU A 18 13.54 15.62 -7.75
C LEU A 18 13.92 15.00 -9.10
N ILE A 19 13.00 14.24 -9.70
CA ILE A 19 13.02 13.95 -11.13
C ILE A 19 12.12 15.01 -11.76
N PRO A 20 12.68 16.10 -12.33
CA PRO A 20 11.92 17.06 -13.11
C PRO A 20 11.90 16.51 -14.53
N GLY A 21 10.84 15.80 -14.86
CA GLY A 21 10.66 15.23 -16.18
C GLY A 21 9.28 14.64 -16.22
N GLU A 22 8.45 15.19 -17.09
CA GLU A 22 7.16 14.65 -17.48
C GLU A 22 7.33 13.14 -17.73
N THR A 23 6.93 12.32 -16.76
CA THR A 23 7.09 10.87 -16.82
C THR A 23 6.21 10.39 -17.95
N ARG A 24 6.77 10.27 -19.16
CA ARG A 24 6.13 9.63 -20.31
C ARG A 24 5.90 8.18 -19.90
N ILE A 25 4.65 7.87 -19.57
CA ILE A 25 4.22 6.51 -19.28
C ILE A 25 4.37 5.71 -20.57
N PRO A 26 5.10 4.59 -20.57
CA PRO A 26 5.29 3.79 -21.77
C PRO A 26 3.94 3.32 -22.32
N PRO A 27 3.83 3.14 -23.65
CA PRO A 27 2.58 2.76 -24.29
C PRO A 27 2.19 1.32 -23.91
N ALA A 28 1.33 1.25 -22.88
CA ALA A 28 0.55 0.10 -22.44
C ALA A 28 1.29 -1.06 -21.72
N GLU A 29 0.50 -1.67 -20.84
CA GLU A 29 0.73 -2.86 -20.02
C GLU A 29 1.55 -2.66 -18.73
N ARG A 30 1.18 -3.44 -17.70
CA ARG A 30 1.79 -3.42 -16.36
C ARG A 30 3.23 -3.88 -16.49
N ILE A 31 4.15 -2.95 -16.75
CA ILE A 31 5.58 -3.27 -16.83
C ILE A 31 6.13 -3.24 -15.41
N ARG A 32 6.51 -4.43 -14.91
CA ARG A 32 7.31 -4.59 -13.69
C ARG A 32 8.78 -4.50 -14.08
N ASP A 33 9.41 -3.38 -13.76
CA ASP A 33 10.87 -3.28 -13.75
C ASP A 33 11.32 -3.13 -12.29
N GLY A 34 11.38 -4.27 -11.59
CA GLY A 34 11.75 -4.35 -10.17
C GLY A 34 10.92 -3.47 -9.24
N SER A 35 11.35 -2.22 -9.07
CA SER A 35 10.83 -1.20 -8.15
C SER A 35 9.82 -0.23 -8.76
N VAL A 36 9.43 -0.38 -10.03
CA VAL A 36 8.50 0.51 -10.74
C VAL A 36 7.25 -0.22 -11.23
N TYR A 37 6.08 0.39 -11.03
CA TYR A 37 4.77 -0.05 -11.53
C TYR A 37 4.04 1.10 -12.23
N TYR A 38 3.59 0.87 -13.45
CA TYR A 38 2.81 1.84 -14.22
C TYR A 38 1.32 1.52 -14.16
N HIS A 39 0.53 2.51 -13.77
CA HIS A 39 -0.93 2.43 -13.80
C HIS A 39 -1.47 3.35 -14.89
N ARG A 40 -2.34 2.77 -15.73
CA ARG A 40 -3.14 3.52 -16.70
C ARG A 40 -4.58 3.57 -16.24
N ALA A 41 -5.13 4.77 -16.14
CA ALA A 41 -6.49 4.97 -15.71
C ALA A 41 -7.49 4.38 -16.71
N ARG A 42 -8.47 3.65 -16.17
CA ARG A 42 -9.59 3.07 -16.95
C ARG A 42 -10.57 4.14 -17.41
N GLU A 43 -10.72 5.21 -16.64
CA GLU A 43 -11.77 6.22 -16.80
C GLU A 43 -11.23 7.64 -16.95
N GLN A 44 -10.08 7.82 -17.61
CA GLN A 44 -9.46 9.15 -17.78
C GLN A 44 -10.49 10.22 -18.17
N GLY A 45 -10.66 11.22 -17.30
CA GLY A 45 -11.55 12.36 -17.54
C GLY A 45 -13.05 12.14 -17.33
N LYS A 46 -13.54 10.92 -17.04
CA LYS A 46 -14.99 10.65 -16.91
C LYS A 46 -15.59 11.05 -15.55
N VAL A 47 -14.75 11.15 -14.52
CA VAL A 47 -15.21 11.40 -13.14
C VAL A 47 -15.41 12.89 -12.86
N GLY A 48 -14.57 13.76 -13.43
CA GLY A 48 -14.73 15.22 -13.53
C GLY A 48 -15.49 15.90 -12.39
N LEU A 49 -16.60 16.55 -12.73
CA LEU A 49 -17.43 17.33 -11.80
C LEU A 49 -18.15 16.48 -10.75
N LYS A 50 -18.31 15.17 -10.96
CA LYS A 50 -18.99 14.28 -10.00
C LYS A 50 -18.25 14.24 -8.66
N LYS A 51 -16.93 14.50 -8.66
CA LYS A 51 -16.11 14.62 -7.45
C LYS A 51 -16.56 15.74 -6.51
N PHE A 52 -17.35 16.72 -6.98
CA PHE A 52 -17.90 17.78 -6.12
C PHE A 52 -19.29 17.47 -5.57
N ASN A 53 -19.88 16.32 -5.91
CA ASN A 53 -21.16 15.88 -5.38
C ASN A 53 -20.96 14.85 -4.25
N PRO A 54 -21.16 15.22 -2.97
CA PRO A 54 -20.97 14.30 -1.84
C PRO A 54 -21.90 13.08 -1.88
N ILE A 55 -23.07 13.20 -2.50
CA ILE A 55 -23.98 12.05 -2.68
C ILE A 55 -23.33 11.02 -3.61
N TRP A 56 -22.61 11.48 -4.65
CA TRP A 56 -21.90 10.59 -5.55
C TRP A 56 -20.71 9.89 -4.88
N TRP A 57 -20.11 10.47 -3.85
CA TRP A 57 -19.00 9.86 -3.09
C TRP A 57 -19.39 8.53 -2.45
N LEU A 58 -20.67 8.39 -2.11
CA LEU A 58 -21.23 7.21 -1.48
C LEU A 58 -21.64 6.11 -2.48
N GLY A 59 -21.41 6.34 -3.77
CA GLY A 59 -21.69 5.39 -4.83
C GLY A 59 -20.48 4.55 -5.26
N ASN A 60 -20.69 3.78 -6.33
CA ASN A 60 -19.68 3.07 -7.08
C ASN A 60 -19.84 3.38 -8.57
N ALA A 61 -18.81 3.93 -9.21
CA ALA A 61 -18.79 4.28 -10.63
C ALA A 61 -18.07 3.24 -11.50
N ASP A 62 -17.28 2.34 -10.91
CA ASP A 62 -16.50 1.32 -11.63
C ASP A 62 -17.32 0.09 -12.05
N GLU A 63 -18.55 -0.10 -11.54
CA GLU A 63 -19.32 -1.32 -11.76
C GLU A 63 -20.53 -1.15 -12.68
N ASP A 64 -20.51 -1.91 -13.77
CA ASP A 64 -21.69 -2.62 -14.25
C ASP A 64 -21.97 -3.75 -13.25
N TYR A 65 -23.21 -3.88 -12.77
CA TYR A 65 -23.64 -4.87 -11.77
C TYR A 65 -23.61 -6.32 -12.31
N ASP A 66 -22.41 -6.79 -12.64
CA ASP A 66 -22.16 -8.02 -13.36
C ASP A 66 -22.81 -9.21 -12.63
N SER A 67 -23.54 -10.01 -13.39
CA SER A 67 -24.52 -10.99 -12.92
C SER A 67 -23.92 -12.16 -12.14
N ASN A 68 -22.59 -12.29 -12.10
CA ASN A 68 -21.92 -13.49 -11.60
C ASN A 68 -21.58 -13.46 -10.10
N TRP A 69 -21.62 -12.30 -9.45
CA TRP A 69 -21.41 -12.20 -8.00
C TRP A 69 -22.75 -12.16 -7.26
N LYS A 70 -23.05 -13.24 -6.52
CA LYS A 70 -24.38 -13.53 -5.93
C LYS A 70 -25.49 -13.62 -7.01
N PRO A 71 -25.36 -14.51 -8.00
CA PRO A 71 -26.34 -14.65 -9.08
C PRO A 71 -27.75 -14.92 -8.55
N ASP A 72 -27.84 -15.58 -7.39
CA ASP A 72 -29.10 -15.94 -6.71
C ASP A 72 -29.81 -14.76 -6.05
N LYS A 73 -29.25 -13.54 -6.13
CA LYS A 73 -29.82 -12.33 -5.53
C LYS A 73 -30.31 -11.38 -6.59
N SER A 74 -31.46 -10.76 -6.32
CA SER A 74 -32.01 -9.71 -7.17
C SER A 74 -30.99 -8.60 -7.37
N HIS A 75 -31.04 -7.95 -8.52
CA HIS A 75 -30.16 -6.84 -8.86
C HIS A 75 -30.15 -5.76 -7.76
N GLU A 76 -31.31 -5.39 -7.25
CA GLU A 76 -31.42 -4.38 -6.18
C GLU A 76 -30.81 -4.84 -4.85
N TRP A 77 -30.91 -6.12 -4.50
CA TRP A 77 -30.24 -6.65 -3.32
C TRP A 77 -28.72 -6.69 -3.49
N ARG A 78 -28.23 -6.96 -4.71
CA ARG A 78 -26.81 -6.84 -5.04
C ARG A 78 -26.34 -5.40 -4.87
N LYS A 79 -27.06 -4.41 -5.42
CA LYS A 79 -26.74 -2.97 -5.22
C LYS A 79 -26.67 -2.60 -3.73
N PHE A 80 -27.68 -2.99 -2.97
CA PHE A 80 -27.75 -2.67 -1.54
C PHE A 80 -26.60 -3.32 -0.74
N THR A 81 -26.39 -4.62 -0.91
CA THR A 81 -25.30 -5.32 -0.20
C THR A 81 -23.92 -4.83 -0.64
N TYR A 82 -23.79 -4.35 -1.88
CA TYR A 82 -22.58 -3.72 -2.37
C TYR A 82 -22.35 -2.35 -1.74
N ALA A 83 -23.38 -1.50 -1.69
CA ALA A 83 -23.33 -0.20 -1.02
C ALA A 83 -22.91 -0.35 0.44
N LEU A 84 -23.32 -1.43 1.13
CA LEU A 84 -22.85 -1.73 2.48
C LEU A 84 -21.40 -2.23 2.55
N ARG A 85 -20.93 -2.96 1.53
CA ARG A 85 -19.56 -3.50 1.49
C ARG A 85 -18.53 -2.39 1.26
N ASN A 86 -18.86 -1.39 0.44
CA ASN A 86 -17.97 -0.29 0.12
C ASN A 86 -18.76 1.03 -0.04
N PRO A 87 -19.29 1.60 1.06
CA PRO A 87 -20.12 2.81 1.01
C PRO A 87 -19.37 4.06 0.60
N GLY A 88 -18.05 3.99 0.39
CA GLY A 88 -17.20 5.10 -0.02
C GLY A 88 -16.28 4.74 -1.18
N HIS A 89 -16.73 3.86 -2.08
CA HIS A 89 -15.92 3.43 -3.22
C HIS A 89 -15.46 4.65 -4.03
N ASN A 90 -16.41 5.48 -4.47
CA ASN A 90 -16.09 6.67 -5.26
C ASN A 90 -15.22 7.67 -4.51
N PHE A 91 -15.49 7.85 -3.21
CA PHE A 91 -14.67 8.70 -2.35
C PHE A 91 -13.20 8.26 -2.35
N THR A 92 -12.95 7.00 -1.99
CA THR A 92 -11.61 6.45 -1.82
C THR A 92 -10.85 6.26 -3.12
N HIS A 93 -11.55 5.99 -4.23
CA HIS A 93 -10.92 5.71 -5.54
C HIS A 93 -10.66 6.98 -6.33
N TYR A 94 -11.57 7.97 -6.28
CA TYR A 94 -11.48 9.14 -7.17
C TYR A 94 -11.48 10.49 -6.48
N VAL A 95 -12.13 10.65 -5.32
CA VAL A 95 -12.17 11.96 -4.65
C VAL A 95 -10.84 12.22 -3.97
N ILE A 96 -10.41 11.31 -3.10
CA ILE A 96 -9.09 11.35 -2.47
C ILE A 96 -8.09 10.43 -3.17
N GLY A 97 -8.56 9.50 -3.98
CA GLY A 97 -7.74 8.63 -4.80
C GLY A 97 -7.40 9.23 -6.17
N VAL A 98 -6.60 8.49 -6.93
CA VAL A 98 -6.15 8.83 -8.28
C VAL A 98 -6.43 7.72 -9.28
N ALA A 99 -7.44 6.87 -9.04
CA ALA A 99 -7.79 5.75 -9.92
C ALA A 99 -8.24 6.19 -11.33
N ASP A 100 -8.69 7.44 -11.48
CA ASP A 100 -9.04 8.06 -12.76
C ASP A 100 -7.86 8.77 -13.44
N ARG A 101 -6.65 8.65 -12.89
CA ARG A 101 -5.44 9.26 -13.45
C ARG A 101 -4.39 8.22 -13.76
N ASP A 102 -3.61 8.55 -14.77
CA ASP A 102 -2.36 7.87 -15.02
C ASP A 102 -1.35 8.20 -13.93
N PHE A 103 -0.68 7.17 -13.42
CA PHE A 103 0.33 7.33 -12.40
C PHE A 103 1.40 6.25 -12.45
N VAL A 104 2.54 6.57 -11.85
CA VAL A 104 3.61 5.60 -11.62
C VAL A 104 3.74 5.37 -10.13
N ARG A 105 3.90 4.12 -9.72
CA ARG A 105 4.13 3.72 -8.33
C ARG A 105 5.53 3.12 -8.21
N TYR A 106 6.27 3.55 -7.21
CA TYR A 106 7.62 3.07 -6.92
C TYR A 106 7.67 2.51 -5.50
N GLY A 107 8.52 1.53 -5.21
CA GLY A 107 8.62 0.98 -3.86
C GLY A 107 9.27 -0.39 -3.79
N SER A 108 9.16 -1.03 -2.62
CA SER A 108 9.64 -2.40 -2.40
C SER A 108 8.80 -3.44 -3.15
N ASP A 109 7.47 -3.34 -3.09
CA ASP A 109 6.54 -4.13 -3.93
C ASP A 109 5.43 -3.21 -4.49
N PRO A 110 5.75 -2.45 -5.56
CA PRO A 110 4.90 -1.38 -6.07
C PRO A 110 3.65 -1.88 -6.82
N ASP A 111 3.51 -3.17 -7.09
CA ASP A 111 2.33 -3.79 -7.68
C ASP A 111 1.47 -4.54 -6.65
N GLN A 112 1.92 -4.61 -5.40
CA GLN A 112 1.24 -5.35 -4.32
C GLN A 112 0.83 -4.43 -3.17
N VAL A 113 -0.10 -4.91 -2.36
CA VAL A 113 -0.42 -4.34 -1.04
C VAL A 113 0.60 -4.85 -0.02
N TRP A 114 0.87 -6.15 -0.02
CA TRP A 114 1.76 -6.81 0.93
C TRP A 114 3.09 -7.14 0.29
N ASN A 115 4.18 -7.00 1.04
CA ASN A 115 5.50 -7.40 0.58
C ASN A 115 5.57 -8.93 0.52
N GLN A 116 6.09 -9.49 -0.57
CA GLN A 116 6.08 -10.95 -0.78
C GLN A 116 7.06 -11.69 0.16
N GLU A 117 8.05 -11.00 0.70
CA GLU A 117 9.02 -11.53 1.65
C GLU A 117 8.59 -11.33 3.11
N GLY A 118 7.33 -10.96 3.37
CA GLY A 118 6.79 -10.73 4.71
C GLY A 118 7.37 -9.49 5.41
N ARG A 119 8.08 -8.63 4.67
CA ARG A 119 8.65 -7.38 5.17
C ARG A 119 7.61 -6.25 5.11
N VAL A 120 8.07 -5.03 5.44
CA VAL A 120 7.28 -3.82 5.24
C VAL A 120 7.23 -3.50 3.75
N ASN A 121 6.04 -3.27 3.20
CA ASN A 121 5.90 -2.64 1.89
C ASN A 121 5.86 -1.13 2.06
N GLN A 122 6.76 -0.42 1.39
CA GLN A 122 6.75 1.03 1.29
C GLN A 122 6.69 1.39 -0.18
N ALA A 123 5.71 2.20 -0.55
CA ALA A 123 5.55 2.64 -1.93
C ALA A 123 5.08 4.10 -2.00
N MET A 124 5.28 4.72 -3.15
CA MET A 124 4.89 6.09 -3.45
C MET A 124 4.28 6.16 -4.84
N ILE A 125 3.09 6.74 -4.95
CA ILE A 125 2.46 7.07 -6.23
C ILE A 125 2.83 8.48 -6.66
N HIS A 126 3.23 8.62 -7.92
CA HIS A 126 3.46 9.87 -8.63
C HIS A 126 2.37 10.04 -9.69
N ALA A 127 1.42 10.93 -9.43
CA ALA A 127 0.33 11.28 -10.35
C ALA A 127 0.41 12.78 -10.68
N GLY A 128 1.22 13.14 -11.68
CA GLY A 128 1.59 14.53 -11.96
C GLY A 128 2.28 15.16 -10.74
N PRO A 129 1.74 16.25 -10.16
CA PRO A 129 2.32 16.89 -8.97
C PRO A 129 2.02 16.13 -7.67
N LEU A 130 1.07 15.20 -7.66
CA LEU A 130 0.70 14.48 -6.44
C LEU A 130 1.75 13.42 -6.10
N ARG A 131 2.06 13.34 -4.80
CA ARG A 131 2.94 12.35 -4.18
C ARG A 131 2.17 11.70 -3.05
N LEU A 132 1.81 10.43 -3.24
CA LEU A 132 0.84 9.74 -2.39
C LEU A 132 1.49 8.48 -1.79
N PRO A 133 1.81 8.49 -0.48
CA PRO A 133 2.55 7.41 0.15
C PRO A 133 1.68 6.20 0.45
N PHE A 134 2.32 5.05 0.60
CA PHE A 134 1.72 3.81 1.05
C PHE A 134 2.66 3.04 1.96
N TYR A 135 2.09 2.47 3.01
CA TYR A 135 2.79 1.64 3.97
C TYR A 135 1.94 0.42 4.29
N SER A 136 2.56 -0.76 4.29
CA SER A 136 1.94 -1.97 4.83
C SER A 136 2.95 -2.82 5.60
N ARG A 137 2.44 -3.58 6.56
CA ARG A 137 3.22 -4.54 7.34
C ARG A 137 2.37 -5.76 7.64
N GLN A 138 2.91 -6.93 7.33
CA GLN A 138 2.40 -8.20 7.83
C GLN A 138 3.15 -8.52 9.14
N GLY A 139 2.40 -8.81 10.19
CA GLY A 139 2.95 -9.11 11.49
C GLY A 139 2.50 -10.49 11.97
N ARG A 140 3.11 -10.96 13.05
CA ARG A 140 2.74 -12.26 13.65
C ARG A 140 1.27 -12.31 14.11
N HIS A 141 0.74 -11.20 14.59
CA HIS A 141 -0.62 -11.14 15.16
C HIS A 141 -1.56 -10.25 14.38
N PHE A 142 -1.04 -9.24 13.69
CA PHE A 142 -1.84 -8.26 12.95
C PHE A 142 -1.17 -7.90 11.63
N ASP A 143 -2.01 -7.76 10.61
CA ASP A 143 -1.66 -7.10 9.34
C ASP A 143 -2.23 -5.69 9.36
N GLN A 144 -1.44 -4.73 8.88
CA GLN A 144 -1.87 -3.35 8.79
C GLN A 144 -1.37 -2.66 7.53
N TYR A 145 -2.20 -1.77 6.98
CA TYR A 145 -1.76 -0.86 5.92
C TYR A 145 -2.49 0.48 6.00
N ILE A 146 -1.86 1.49 5.41
CA ILE A 146 -2.44 2.81 5.21
C ILE A 146 -1.85 3.45 3.95
N GLY A 147 -2.67 4.22 3.23
CA GLY A 147 -2.22 5.07 2.12
C GLY A 147 -2.77 4.65 0.77
N TRP A 148 -2.09 5.08 -0.30
CA TRP A 148 -2.56 4.93 -1.67
C TRP A 148 -2.01 3.68 -2.36
N ARG A 149 -2.92 2.78 -2.71
CA ARG A 149 -2.62 1.43 -3.19
C ARG A 149 -2.32 1.38 -4.69
N GLU A 150 -1.94 0.20 -5.19
CA GLU A 150 -1.66 -0.10 -6.60
C GLU A 150 -2.77 0.29 -7.59
N SER A 151 -4.01 0.38 -7.11
CA SER A 151 -5.17 0.79 -7.92
C SER A 151 -5.45 2.30 -7.84
N GLY A 152 -4.62 3.08 -7.12
CA GLY A 152 -4.78 4.52 -6.94
C GLY A 152 -5.76 4.92 -5.84
N ASN A 153 -6.45 3.96 -5.22
CA ASN A 153 -7.39 4.23 -4.13
C ASN A 153 -6.67 4.38 -2.78
N PHE A 154 -7.19 5.25 -1.93
CA PHE A 154 -6.78 5.33 -0.54
C PHE A 154 -7.42 4.20 0.27
N GLY A 155 -6.69 3.62 1.20
CA GLY A 155 -7.24 2.66 2.14
C GLY A 155 -6.48 2.61 3.46
N ILE A 156 -7.15 2.05 4.45
CA ILE A 156 -6.60 1.72 5.76
C ILE A 156 -7.16 0.37 6.18
N ALA A 157 -6.32 -0.48 6.75
CA ALA A 157 -6.78 -1.72 7.39
C ALA A 157 -5.92 -2.06 8.59
N PHE A 158 -6.56 -2.65 9.58
CA PHE A 158 -5.93 -3.31 10.72
C PHE A 158 -6.73 -4.59 10.99
N ARG A 159 -6.09 -5.75 10.83
CA ARG A 159 -6.76 -7.05 10.93
C ARG A 159 -5.87 -8.06 11.63
N LYS A 160 -6.46 -9.09 12.22
CA LYS A 160 -5.70 -10.23 12.74
C LYS A 160 -4.93 -10.88 11.58
N ALA A 161 -3.67 -11.23 11.80
CA ALA A 161 -2.82 -11.85 10.80
C ALA A 161 -3.45 -13.17 10.32
N HIS A 162 -3.56 -13.31 9.00
CA HIS A 162 -3.86 -14.58 8.35
C HIS A 162 -2.53 -15.24 8.01
N ALA A 163 -1.89 -15.91 8.96
CA ALA A 163 -0.65 -16.65 8.68
C ALA A 163 -0.99 -18.07 8.19
N PRO A 164 -0.46 -18.57 7.07
CA PRO A 164 0.54 -19.62 7.16
C PRO A 164 1.81 -18.99 7.75
N GLU A 165 2.43 -19.67 8.69
CA GLU A 165 3.68 -19.28 9.33
C GLU A 165 4.75 -19.06 8.26
N LEU A 166 4.89 -17.81 7.78
CA LEU A 166 6.12 -17.39 7.13
C LEU A 166 7.18 -17.52 8.22
N GLU A 167 8.02 -18.55 8.10
CA GLU A 167 9.15 -18.79 8.98
C GLU A 167 10.04 -17.55 8.90
N PHE A 168 9.82 -16.61 9.82
CA PHE A 168 10.78 -15.54 10.04
C PHE A 168 12.09 -16.25 10.36
N PRO A 169 13.18 -15.96 9.63
CA PRO A 169 14.50 -16.44 10.04
C PRO A 169 14.62 -16.09 11.52
N LYS A 170 14.74 -17.10 12.38
CA LYS A 170 15.13 -16.86 13.77
C LYS A 170 16.35 -15.99 13.66
N GLU A 171 16.30 -14.80 14.25
CA GLU A 171 17.47 -13.96 14.46
C GLU A 171 18.52 -14.89 15.07
N GLU A 172 19.47 -15.32 14.25
CA GLU A 172 20.56 -16.17 14.69
C GLU A 172 21.32 -15.27 15.65
N SER A 173 21.11 -15.51 16.94
CA SER A 173 21.68 -14.74 18.03
C SER A 173 23.12 -14.49 17.69
N ALA A 174 23.46 -13.22 17.43
CA ALA A 174 24.81 -12.80 17.11
C ALA A 174 25.76 -13.54 18.07
N PRO A 175 26.82 -14.20 17.58
CA PRO A 175 27.69 -14.97 18.44
C PRO A 175 28.16 -14.05 19.55
N SER A 176 27.75 -14.39 20.77
CA SER A 176 28.18 -13.77 22.01
C SER A 176 29.68 -13.57 21.89
N LEU A 177 30.11 -12.30 21.77
CA LEU A 177 31.50 -11.91 21.93
C LEU A 177 31.85 -12.15 23.40
N ARG A 178 31.98 -13.42 23.76
CA ARG A 178 32.57 -13.87 25.00
C ARG A 178 34.03 -13.47 24.89
N ALA A 179 34.38 -12.36 25.54
CA ALA A 179 35.76 -11.96 25.72
C ALA A 179 36.55 -13.19 26.19
N LYS A 180 37.60 -13.55 25.43
CA LYS A 180 38.54 -14.57 25.89
C LYS A 180 39.19 -14.03 27.17
N PRO A 181 39.25 -14.82 28.25
CA PRO A 181 40.07 -14.45 29.40
C PRO A 181 41.50 -14.26 28.92
N VAL A 182 42.10 -13.14 29.27
CA VAL A 182 43.55 -12.94 29.16
C VAL A 182 44.16 -13.96 30.11
N GLU A 183 44.89 -14.94 29.59
CA GLU A 183 45.66 -15.86 30.42
C GLU A 183 46.79 -15.05 31.08
N ASP A 184 46.68 -14.91 32.40
CA ASP A 184 47.74 -14.38 33.25
C ASP A 184 48.95 -15.31 33.16
N GLY A 185 49.98 -14.85 32.45
CA GLY A 185 51.29 -15.47 32.49
C GLY A 185 52.03 -15.04 33.75
N GLU A 186 52.22 -15.97 34.68
CA GLU A 186 53.30 -15.97 35.67
C GLU A 186 53.87 -17.39 35.81
N PRO A 187 55.10 -17.57 36.30
CA PRO A 187 56.09 -16.58 36.75
C PRO A 187 57.37 -16.50 35.88
#